data_AF-A0A3A5MAD7-F1
#
_entry.id   AF-A0A3A5MAD7-F1
#
_cell.length_a   1.000
_cell.length_b   1.000
_cell.length_c   1.000
_cell.angle_alpha   90.00
_cell.angle_beta   90.00
_cell.angle_gamma   90.00
#
_symmetry.space_group_name_H-M   'P 1'
#
loop_
_entity.id
_entity.type
_entity.pdbx_description
1 polymer ?
#
loop_
_entity_poly.entity_id
_entity_poly.type
_entity_poly.pdbx_seq_one_letter_code
_entity_poly.pdbx_strand_id
1 'polypeptide(L)'
;MSAVTRLWLGFAALGAGMIHVAVGASAPFPLSVLLIGFGVAELAWGVTALALGRLPVPRAVSGAALIPVFVWGATAALGSGLGVSAEATGLPFYSMAIASLFNLFLAVVMAVHQRRRSNEAASSATGAASVARTGTSPAVAGGWRFVTALALGGAIFSGLTTPALAATDAGQLAVPHGTSHGGH
;
A
#
# COMPACT_ATOMS: atom_id res chain seq x y z
N MET A 1 7.69 -13.75 -8.96
CA MET A 1 7.24 -13.13 -7.70
C MET A 1 6.71 -14.22 -6.78
N SER A 2 7.18 -14.26 -5.53
CA SER A 2 6.77 -15.28 -4.54
C SER A 2 5.36 -15.01 -4.00
N ALA A 3 4.77 -16.02 -3.34
CA ALA A 3 3.48 -15.85 -2.66
C ALA A 3 3.55 -14.81 -1.54
N VAL A 4 4.66 -14.79 -0.77
CA VAL A 4 4.92 -13.80 0.28
C VAL A 4 4.91 -12.37 -0.27
N THR A 5 5.59 -12.11 -1.39
CA THR A 5 5.60 -10.77 -1.98
C THR A 5 4.22 -10.33 -2.43
N ARG A 6 3.43 -11.22 -3.04
CA ARG A 6 2.05 -10.89 -3.45
C ARG A 6 1.17 -10.55 -2.25
N LEU A 7 1.29 -11.31 -1.17
CA LEU A 7 0.59 -11.07 0.09
C LEU A 7 0.96 -9.70 0.68
N TRP A 8 2.25 -9.39 0.76
CA TRP A 8 2.74 -8.11 1.26
C TRP A 8 2.26 -6.92 0.40
N LEU A 9 2.21 -7.08 -0.92
CA LEU A 9 1.64 -6.08 -1.82
C LEU A 9 0.14 -5.87 -1.58
N GLY A 10 -0.60 -6.96 -1.33
CA GLY A 10 -2.01 -6.88 -0.95
C GLY A 10 -2.22 -6.13 0.35
N PHE A 11 -1.44 -6.43 1.39
CA PHE A 11 -1.50 -5.70 2.67
C PHE A 11 -1.13 -4.23 2.50
N ALA A 12 -0.09 -3.90 1.75
CA ALA A 12 0.28 -2.51 1.51
C ALA A 12 -0.87 -1.72 0.85
N ALA A 13 -1.51 -2.30 -0.18
CA ALA A 13 -2.67 -1.67 -0.83
C ALA A 13 -3.86 -1.50 0.11
N LEU A 14 -4.16 -2.50 0.95
CA LEU A 14 -5.21 -2.38 1.96
C LEU A 14 -4.92 -1.29 2.99
N GLY A 15 -3.66 -1.16 3.42
CA GLY A 15 -3.22 -0.19 4.42
C GLY A 15 -3.32 1.23 3.90
N ALA A 16 -2.75 1.47 2.71
CA ALA A 16 -2.91 2.75 2.01
C ALA A 16 -4.40 3.08 1.81
N GLY A 17 -5.19 2.11 1.34
CA GLY A 17 -6.59 2.32 1.03
C GLY A 17 -7.44 2.71 2.23
N MET A 18 -7.26 2.01 3.36
CA MET A 18 -7.94 2.36 4.61
C MET A 18 -7.56 3.75 5.10
N ILE A 19 -6.27 4.11 5.04
CA ILE A 19 -5.81 5.43 5.48
C ILE A 19 -6.40 6.52 4.59
N HIS A 20 -6.38 6.36 3.26
CA HIS A 20 -6.95 7.35 2.35
C HIS A 20 -8.46 7.54 2.52
N VAL A 21 -9.23 6.46 2.75
CA VAL A 21 -10.66 6.58 3.06
C VAL A 21 -10.87 7.32 4.38
N ALA A 22 -10.13 6.98 5.42
CA ALA A 22 -10.25 7.60 6.74
C ALA A 22 -9.91 9.09 6.71
N VAL A 23 -8.81 9.46 6.04
CA VAL A 23 -8.42 10.87 5.87
C VAL A 23 -9.39 11.61 4.94
N GLY A 24 -9.83 10.97 3.86
CA GLY A 24 -10.78 11.54 2.92
C GLY A 24 -12.14 11.88 3.55
N ALA A 25 -12.55 11.17 4.61
CA ALA A 25 -13.81 11.40 5.30
C ALA A 25 -13.88 12.78 5.99
N SER A 26 -12.75 13.37 6.37
CA SER A 26 -12.69 14.70 7.01
C SER A 26 -11.97 15.77 6.19
N ALA A 27 -11.40 15.40 5.05
CA ALA A 27 -10.70 16.33 4.18
C ALA A 27 -11.64 17.36 3.50
N PRO A 28 -11.13 18.53 3.08
CA PRO A 28 -11.87 19.47 2.24
C PRO A 28 -12.42 18.79 0.97
N PHE A 29 -13.61 19.20 0.52
CA PHE A 29 -14.40 18.48 -0.49
C PHE A 29 -13.61 17.97 -1.72
N PRO A 30 -12.76 18.79 -2.39
CA PRO A 30 -11.99 18.30 -3.53
C PRO A 30 -11.00 17.18 -3.17
N LEU A 31 -10.35 17.30 -2.01
CA LEU A 31 -9.42 16.29 -1.50
C LEU A 31 -10.16 15.05 -1.00
N SER A 32 -11.32 15.22 -0.39
CA SER A 32 -12.19 14.12 0.05
C SER A 32 -12.55 13.19 -1.11
N VAL A 33 -13.05 13.74 -2.22
CA VAL A 33 -13.40 12.95 -3.41
C VAL A 33 -12.19 12.20 -3.97
N LEU A 34 -11.03 12.86 -4.06
CA LEU A 34 -9.81 12.24 -4.57
C LEU A 34 -9.31 11.12 -3.65
N LEU A 35 -9.20 11.38 -2.35
CA LEU A 35 -8.68 10.43 -1.36
C LEU A 35 -9.61 9.23 -1.19
N ILE A 36 -10.92 9.44 -1.12
CA ILE A 36 -11.88 8.33 -1.08
C ILE A 36 -11.79 7.52 -2.39
N GLY A 37 -11.70 8.19 -3.54
CA GLY A 37 -11.51 7.51 -4.83
C GLY A 37 -10.25 6.64 -4.88
N PHE A 38 -9.11 7.18 -4.44
CA PHE A 38 -7.87 6.41 -4.32
C PHE A 38 -8.01 5.26 -3.33
N GLY A 39 -8.59 5.52 -2.16
CA GLY A 39 -8.73 4.53 -1.12
C GLY A 39 -9.60 3.34 -1.55
N VAL A 40 -10.74 3.60 -2.20
CA VAL A 40 -11.60 2.56 -2.77
C VAL A 40 -10.88 1.78 -3.85
N ALA A 41 -10.13 2.44 -4.74
CA ALA A 41 -9.39 1.77 -5.81
C ALA A 41 -8.26 0.87 -5.24
N GLU A 42 -7.54 1.34 -4.23
CA GLU A 42 -6.49 0.60 -3.54
C GLU A 42 -7.05 -0.60 -2.78
N LEU A 43 -8.15 -0.42 -2.06
CA LEU A 43 -8.87 -1.51 -1.39
C LEU A 43 -9.35 -2.56 -2.38
N ALA A 44 -10.04 -2.15 -3.44
CA ALA A 44 -10.55 -3.05 -4.46
C ALA A 44 -9.41 -3.84 -5.12
N TRP A 45 -8.31 -3.17 -5.43
CA TRP A 45 -7.14 -3.83 -6.01
C TRP A 45 -6.47 -4.80 -5.03
N GLY A 46 -6.26 -4.38 -3.78
CA GLY A 46 -5.66 -5.21 -2.73
C GLY A 46 -6.47 -6.48 -2.46
N VAL A 47 -7.79 -6.34 -2.28
CA VAL A 47 -8.72 -7.47 -2.12
C VAL A 47 -8.66 -8.40 -3.33
N THR A 48 -8.72 -7.84 -4.54
CA THR A 48 -8.68 -8.65 -5.78
C THR A 48 -7.34 -9.39 -5.93
N ALA A 49 -6.22 -8.74 -5.60
CA ALA A 49 -4.89 -9.34 -5.67
C ALA A 49 -4.74 -10.52 -4.69
N LEU A 50 -5.31 -10.39 -3.50
CA LEU A 50 -5.34 -11.47 -2.50
C LEU A 50 -6.29 -12.60 -2.91
N ALA A 51 -7.52 -12.26 -3.34
CA ALA A 51 -8.53 -13.23 -3.72
C ALA A 51 -8.13 -14.07 -4.94
N LEU A 52 -7.50 -13.46 -5.95
CA LEU A 52 -7.08 -14.17 -7.16
C LEU A 52 -5.71 -14.87 -7.00
N GLY A 53 -4.97 -14.61 -5.92
CA GLY A 53 -3.60 -15.10 -5.73
C GLY A 53 -2.61 -14.62 -6.81
N ARG A 54 -2.98 -13.62 -7.61
CA ARG A 54 -2.20 -13.03 -8.71
C ARG A 54 -2.45 -11.51 -8.77
N LEU A 55 -1.52 -10.77 -9.37
CA LEU A 55 -1.60 -9.31 -9.47
C LEU A 55 -2.41 -8.88 -10.71
N PRO A 56 -3.62 -8.30 -10.57
CA PRO A 56 -4.36 -7.77 -11.70
C PRO A 56 -3.71 -6.46 -12.20
N VAL A 57 -3.72 -6.25 -13.53
CA VAL A 57 -3.24 -5.02 -14.22
C VAL A 57 -1.91 -4.44 -13.69
N PRO A 58 -0.82 -5.23 -13.61
CA PRO A 58 0.42 -4.85 -12.91
C PRO A 58 1.11 -3.59 -13.44
N ARG A 59 0.94 -3.27 -14.74
CA ARG A 59 1.54 -2.07 -15.37
C ARG A 59 0.84 -0.78 -14.93
N ALA A 60 -0.49 -0.79 -14.89
CA ALA A 60 -1.28 0.38 -14.50
C ALA A 60 -1.03 0.72 -13.03
N VAL A 61 -0.95 -0.30 -12.18
CA VAL A 61 -0.80 -0.17 -10.73
C VAL A 61 0.51 0.49 -10.33
N SER A 62 1.63 0.16 -11.00
CA SER A 62 2.93 0.77 -10.67
C SER A 62 2.95 2.29 -10.87
N GLY A 63 2.21 2.80 -11.86
CA GLY A 63 2.06 4.24 -12.06
C GLY A 63 0.99 4.83 -11.13
N ALA A 64 -0.16 4.16 -11.05
CA ALA A 64 -1.32 4.64 -10.29
C ALA A 64 -1.02 4.77 -8.78
N ALA A 65 -0.24 3.87 -8.19
CA ALA A 65 0.11 3.92 -6.77
C ALA A 65 0.95 5.16 -6.40
N LEU A 66 1.63 5.80 -7.38
CA LEU A 66 2.37 7.03 -7.12
C LEU A 66 1.47 8.27 -7.16
N ILE A 67 0.27 8.18 -7.74
CA ILE A 67 -0.62 9.34 -7.88
C ILE A 67 -0.96 9.94 -6.50
N PRO A 68 -1.41 9.17 -5.49
CA PRO A 68 -1.72 9.75 -4.17
C PRO A 68 -0.48 10.39 -3.52
N VAL A 69 0.69 9.77 -3.70
CA VAL A 69 1.97 10.28 -3.18
C VAL A 69 2.33 11.62 -3.81
N PHE A 70 2.17 11.75 -5.14
CA PHE A 70 2.43 12.99 -5.85
C PHE A 70 1.40 14.07 -5.53
N VAL A 71 0.12 13.72 -5.44
CA VAL A 71 -0.95 14.67 -5.08
C VAL A 71 -0.67 15.25 -3.70
N TRP A 72 -0.42 14.40 -2.69
CA TRP A 72 -0.09 14.84 -1.34
C TRP A 72 1.21 15.65 -1.31
N GLY A 73 2.29 15.14 -1.91
CA GLY A 73 3.59 15.81 -1.95
C GLY A 73 3.52 17.19 -2.62
N ALA A 74 2.79 17.31 -3.72
CA ALA A 74 2.56 18.57 -4.41
C ALA A 74 1.75 19.54 -3.54
N THR A 75 0.68 19.09 -2.88
CA THR A 75 -0.09 19.95 -1.97
C THR A 75 0.73 20.45 -0.79
N ALA A 76 1.56 19.59 -0.19
CA ALA A 76 2.45 19.97 0.91
C ALA A 76 3.55 20.96 0.46
N ALA A 77 4.17 20.72 -0.69
CA ALA A 77 5.23 21.58 -1.22
C ALA A 77 4.71 22.94 -1.69
N LEU A 78 3.59 22.96 -2.43
CA LEU A 78 2.95 24.20 -2.89
C LEU A 78 2.43 25.03 -1.72
N GLY A 79 1.82 24.39 -0.71
CA GLY A 79 1.44 25.06 0.53
C GLY A 79 2.63 25.72 1.22
N SER A 80 3.74 24.99 1.35
CA SER A 80 4.95 25.49 2.01
C SER A 80 5.55 26.71 1.30
N GLY A 81 5.55 26.73 -0.03
CA GLY A 81 6.00 27.88 -0.83
C GLY A 81 5.12 29.13 -0.70
N LEU A 82 3.89 28.97 -0.21
CA LEU A 82 2.92 30.04 0.05
C LEU A 82 2.83 30.40 1.55
N GLY A 83 3.73 29.86 2.39
CA GLY A 83 3.73 30.08 3.84
C GLY A 83 2.68 29.27 4.61
N VAL A 84 2.03 28.31 3.96
CA VAL A 84 1.03 27.40 4.54
C VAL A 84 1.73 26.11 4.96
N SER A 85 1.78 25.81 6.25
CA SER A 85 2.37 24.55 6.73
C SER A 85 1.57 23.34 6.21
N ALA A 86 2.20 22.16 6.13
CA ALA A 86 1.51 20.93 5.75
C ALA A 86 0.31 20.64 6.67
N GLU A 87 0.39 21.02 7.95
CA GLU A 87 -0.70 20.92 8.93
C GLU A 87 -1.90 21.81 8.55
N ALA A 88 -1.64 22.98 7.96
CA ALA A 88 -2.67 23.89 7.50
C ALA A 88 -3.38 23.41 6.21
N THR A 89 -2.92 22.33 5.58
CA THR A 89 -3.68 21.66 4.49
C THR A 89 -4.90 20.88 4.99
N GLY A 90 -5.04 20.70 6.30
CA GLY A 90 -6.11 19.90 6.91
C GLY A 90 -5.92 18.39 6.75
N LEU A 91 -4.73 17.94 6.33
CA LEU A 91 -4.41 16.52 6.19
C LEU A 91 -3.45 16.08 7.30
N PRO A 92 -3.74 14.97 8.02
CA PRO A 92 -2.86 14.46 9.06
C PRO A 92 -1.55 13.93 8.45
N PHE A 93 -0.45 14.63 8.75
CA PHE A 93 0.87 14.35 8.16
C PHE A 93 1.32 12.91 8.37
N TYR A 94 1.19 12.40 9.60
CA TYR A 94 1.62 11.04 9.94
C TYR A 94 0.86 9.99 9.12
N SER A 95 -0.47 10.10 9.03
CA SER A 95 -1.29 9.18 8.25
C SER A 95 -0.89 9.19 6.78
N MET A 96 -0.71 10.38 6.18
CA MET A 96 -0.30 10.51 4.79
C MET A 96 1.11 9.99 4.51
N ALA A 97 2.04 10.15 5.45
CA ALA A 97 3.38 9.59 5.33
C ALA A 97 3.35 8.05 5.32
N ILE A 98 2.54 7.42 6.19
CA ILE A 98 2.38 5.97 6.23
C ILE A 98 1.68 5.44 4.96
N ALA A 99 0.62 6.11 4.49
CA ALA A 99 -0.03 5.75 3.23
C ALA A 99 0.95 5.85 2.05
N SER A 100 1.78 6.90 2.02
CA SER A 100 2.81 7.09 1.00
C SER A 100 3.88 6.01 1.05
N LEU A 101 4.27 5.56 2.25
CA LEU A 101 5.23 4.47 2.43
C LEU A 101 4.69 3.16 1.83
N PHE A 102 3.42 2.83 2.08
CA PHE A 102 2.78 1.64 1.49
C PHE A 102 2.71 1.73 -0.04
N ASN A 103 2.32 2.89 -0.57
CA ASN A 103 2.25 3.12 -2.00
C ASN A 103 3.61 3.09 -2.70
N LEU A 104 4.64 3.66 -2.06
CA LEU A 104 6.00 3.60 -2.56
C LEU A 104 6.55 2.18 -2.54
N PHE A 105 6.32 1.43 -1.46
CA PHE A 105 6.68 0.01 -1.38
C PHE A 105 6.04 -0.79 -2.53
N LEU A 106 4.73 -0.59 -2.74
CA LEU A 106 3.98 -1.23 -3.82
C LEU A 106 4.55 -0.85 -5.19
N ALA A 107 4.74 0.43 -5.47
CA ALA A 107 5.24 0.92 -6.75
C ALA A 107 6.67 0.41 -7.05
N VAL A 108 7.57 0.46 -6.07
CA VAL A 108 8.97 0.02 -6.23
C VAL A 108 9.04 -1.48 -6.48
N VAL A 109 8.38 -2.30 -5.67
CA VAL A 109 8.39 -3.76 -5.84
C VAL A 109 7.79 -4.15 -7.19
N MET A 110 6.70 -3.48 -7.59
CA MET A 110 6.08 -3.70 -8.90
C MET A 110 6.98 -3.28 -10.06
N ALA A 111 7.67 -2.15 -9.96
CA ALA A 111 8.59 -1.66 -10.98
C ALA A 111 9.81 -2.59 -11.12
N VAL A 112 10.42 -3.01 -10.01
CA VAL A 112 11.55 -3.95 -10.00
C VAL A 112 11.14 -5.29 -10.62
N HIS A 113 9.96 -5.81 -10.27
CA HIS A 113 9.47 -7.07 -10.83
C HIS A 113 9.18 -6.98 -12.33
N GLN A 114 8.68 -5.84 -12.81
CA GLN A 114 8.49 -5.59 -14.25
C GLN A 114 9.81 -5.46 -14.99
N ARG A 115 10.80 -4.74 -14.44
CA ARG A 115 12.14 -4.60 -15.02
C ARG A 115 12.87 -5.95 -15.14
N ARG A 116 12.72 -6.82 -14.14
CA ARG A 116 13.32 -8.18 -14.20
C ARG A 116 12.70 -9.01 -15.33
N ARG A 117 11.38 -8.96 -15.48
CA ARG A 117 10.69 -9.67 -16.57
C ARG A 117 11.04 -9.14 -17.96
N SER A 118 11.20 -7.83 -18.12
CA SER A 118 11.63 -7.27 -19.41
C SER A 118 13.04 -7.70 -19.77
N ASN A 119 13.95 -7.76 -18.80
CA ASN A 119 15.33 -8.21 -19.03
C ASN A 119 15.38 -9.70 -19.39
N GLU A 120 14.62 -10.55 -18.70
CA GLU A 120 14.51 -11.99 -19.02
C GLU A 120 13.97 -12.22 -20.44
N ALA A 121 12.98 -11.43 -20.86
CA ALA A 121 12.43 -11.49 -22.22
C ALA A 121 13.47 -11.03 -23.28
N ALA A 122 14.23 -9.97 -22.99
CA ALA A 122 15.29 -9.49 -23.88
C ALA A 122 16.44 -10.49 -24.04
N SER A 123 16.88 -11.13 -22.94
CA SER A 123 17.92 -12.16 -22.96
C SER A 123 17.49 -13.43 -23.71
N SER A 124 16.20 -13.76 -23.69
CA SER A 124 15.64 -14.89 -24.44
C SER A 124 15.58 -14.60 -25.95
N ALA A 125 15.38 -13.34 -26.34
CA ALA A 125 15.32 -12.91 -27.73
C ALA A 125 16.72 -12.84 -28.40
N THR A 126 17.79 -12.62 -27.64
CA THR A 126 19.16 -12.54 -28.15
C THR A 126 19.87 -13.89 -28.28
N GLY A 127 19.17 -15.02 -28.09
CA GLY A 127 19.71 -16.36 -28.35
C GLY A 127 20.84 -16.80 -27.43
N ALA A 128 21.14 -16.04 -26.36
CA ALA A 128 22.04 -16.48 -25.30
C ALA A 128 21.33 -17.58 -24.49
N ALA A 129 21.39 -18.81 -25.00
CA ALA A 129 20.86 -19.98 -24.36
C ALA A 129 21.55 -20.20 -23.00
N SER A 130 20.92 -19.72 -21.93
CA SER A 130 21.21 -20.25 -20.59
C SER A 130 20.52 -21.60 -20.49
N VAL A 131 21.30 -22.64 -20.73
CA VAL A 131 21.13 -23.94 -20.08
C VAL A 131 20.87 -23.71 -18.58
N ALA A 132 19.98 -24.53 -18.01
CA ALA A 132 19.60 -24.61 -16.60
C ALA A 132 18.65 -23.54 -16.02
N ARG A 133 17.36 -23.82 -16.13
CA ARG A 133 16.56 -23.99 -14.91
C ARG A 133 15.54 -25.10 -15.11
N THR A 134 16.02 -26.32 -14.89
CA THR A 134 15.20 -27.48 -14.51
C THR A 134 14.18 -27.04 -13.46
N GLY A 135 12.97 -27.58 -13.61
CA GLY A 135 11.77 -27.11 -12.93
C GLY A 135 11.98 -26.95 -11.42
N THR A 136 11.90 -25.71 -10.96
CA THR A 136 11.36 -25.45 -9.64
C THR A 136 9.85 -25.61 -9.76
N SER A 137 9.40 -26.86 -9.63
CA SER A 137 8.11 -27.14 -8.98
C SER A 137 7.97 -26.17 -7.80
N PRO A 138 6.78 -25.63 -7.48
CA PRO A 138 6.60 -24.84 -6.27
C PRO A 138 6.73 -25.77 -5.07
N ALA A 139 7.97 -26.17 -4.77
CA ALA A 139 8.35 -26.66 -3.48
C ALA A 139 7.84 -25.60 -2.52
N VAL A 140 6.89 -26.02 -1.69
CA VAL A 140 6.39 -25.30 -0.54
C VAL A 140 7.60 -24.61 0.08
N ALA A 141 7.80 -23.33 -0.22
CA ALA A 141 8.88 -22.57 0.37
C ALA A 141 8.61 -22.66 1.87
N GLY A 142 9.47 -23.41 2.57
CA GLY A 142 9.11 -24.17 3.78
C GLY A 142 8.08 -23.44 4.63
N GLY A 143 6.94 -24.08 4.94
CA GLY A 143 5.75 -23.42 5.50
C GLY A 143 6.06 -22.45 6.64
N TRP A 144 7.08 -22.74 7.46
CA TRP A 144 7.58 -21.82 8.48
C TRP A 144 8.04 -20.47 7.94
N ARG A 145 8.79 -20.40 6.82
CA ARG A 145 9.24 -19.15 6.19
C ARG A 145 8.05 -18.31 5.73
N PHE A 146 7.05 -18.97 5.15
CA PHE A 146 5.81 -18.29 4.75
C PHE A 146 5.05 -17.78 5.97
N VAL A 147 4.87 -18.61 7.00
CA VAL A 147 4.18 -18.23 8.25
C VAL A 147 4.93 -17.10 8.97
N THR A 148 6.26 -17.16 9.09
CA THR A 148 7.06 -16.09 9.68
C THR A 148 6.94 -14.79 8.88
N ALA A 149 6.99 -14.87 7.54
CA ALA A 149 6.84 -13.69 6.70
C ALA A 149 5.41 -13.11 6.73
N LEU A 150 4.39 -13.97 6.87
CA LEU A 150 2.99 -13.57 7.07
C LEU A 150 2.82 -12.90 8.43
N ALA A 151 3.32 -13.51 9.51
CA ALA A 151 3.22 -12.98 10.87
C ALA A 151 3.95 -11.63 10.98
N LEU A 152 5.18 -11.55 10.46
CA LEU A 152 5.95 -10.31 10.45
C LEU A 152 5.27 -9.24 9.58
N GLY A 153 4.79 -9.61 8.39
CA GLY A 153 4.05 -8.71 7.51
C GLY A 153 2.78 -8.17 8.18
N GLY A 154 2.01 -9.04 8.84
CA GLY A 154 0.82 -8.67 9.60
C GLY A 154 1.13 -7.76 10.80
N ALA A 155 2.20 -8.04 11.55
CA ALA A 155 2.62 -7.21 12.67
C ALA A 155 3.06 -5.81 12.21
N ILE A 156 3.88 -5.71 11.16
CA ILE A 156 4.30 -4.43 10.57
C ILE A 156 3.08 -3.67 10.04
N PHE A 157 2.23 -4.34 9.27
CA PHE A 157 1.01 -3.76 8.73
C PHE A 157 0.10 -3.20 9.83
N SER A 158 -0.17 -3.99 10.87
CA SER A 158 -1.00 -3.59 12.01
C SER A 158 -0.37 -2.42 12.78
N GLY A 159 0.93 -2.53 13.07
CA GLY A 159 1.69 -1.53 13.82
C GLY A 159 1.84 -0.19 13.10
N LEU A 160 1.72 -0.14 11.78
CA LEU A 160 1.71 1.11 11.02
C LEU A 160 0.30 1.64 10.77
N THR A 161 -0.62 0.77 10.38
CA THR A 161 -1.97 1.17 9.96
C THR A 161 -2.81 1.64 11.16
N THR A 162 -2.72 0.96 12.30
CA THR A 162 -3.52 1.29 13.49
C THR A 162 -3.21 2.70 14.02
N PRO A 163 -1.96 3.08 14.32
CA PRO A 163 -1.67 4.45 14.75
C PRO A 163 -1.93 5.47 13.65
N ALA A 164 -1.74 5.11 12.37
CA ALA A 164 -2.04 6.02 11.25
C ALA A 164 -3.54 6.33 11.17
N LEU A 165 -4.41 5.34 11.38
CA LEU A 165 -5.85 5.53 11.48
C LEU A 165 -6.24 6.30 12.74
N ALA A 166 -5.63 5.99 13.89
CA ALA A 166 -5.87 6.72 15.13
C ALA A 166 -5.52 8.22 15.03
N ALA A 167 -4.51 8.57 14.22
CA ALA A 167 -4.12 9.96 13.97
C ALA A 167 -5.05 10.72 13.00
N THR A 168 -6.07 10.07 12.43
CA THR A 168 -7.11 10.74 11.61
C THR A 168 -8.27 11.23 12.46
N ASP A 169 -9.05 12.20 11.97
CA ASP A 169 -10.27 12.64 12.67
C ASP A 169 -11.26 11.49 12.88
N ALA A 170 -11.39 10.59 11.90
CA ALA A 170 -12.20 9.38 12.04
C ALA A 170 -11.73 8.50 13.22
N GLY A 171 -10.42 8.42 13.47
CA GLY A 171 -9.83 7.74 14.62
C GLY A 171 -10.08 8.48 15.94
N GLN A 172 -10.01 9.81 15.94
CA GLN A 172 -10.27 10.64 17.13
C GLN A 172 -11.74 10.61 17.56
N LEU A 173 -12.65 10.45 16.59
CA LEU A 173 -14.09 10.34 16.82
C LEU A 173 -14.56 8.90 17.11
N ALA A 174 -13.66 7.92 17.06
CA ALA A 174 -13.99 6.53 17.35
C ALA A 174 -14.32 6.36 18.84
N VAL A 175 -15.40 5.63 19.15
CA VAL A 175 -15.82 5.36 20.53
C VAL A 175 -14.76 4.50 21.24
N PRO A 176 -14.31 4.86 22.46
CA PRO A 176 -13.38 4.03 23.22
C PRO A 176 -13.94 2.63 23.45
N HIS A 177 -13.36 1.62 22.82
CA HIS A 177 -13.72 0.23 23.07
C HIS A 177 -13.02 -0.26 24.34
N GLY A 178 -13.76 -0.34 25.45
CA GLY A 178 -13.24 -0.82 26.75
C GLY A 178 -13.79 -0.10 27.98
N THR A 179 -14.54 1.00 27.82
CA THR A 179 -15.08 1.80 28.94
C THR A 179 -16.46 1.33 29.45
N SER A 180 -17.05 0.29 28.85
CA SER A 180 -18.41 -0.20 29.18
C SER A 180 -18.46 -1.36 30.19
N HIS A 181 -17.36 -1.72 30.86
CA HIS A 181 -17.31 -2.84 31.83
C HIS A 181 -16.78 -2.43 33.23
N GLY A 182 -17.12 -1.24 33.71
CA GLY A 182 -16.64 -0.75 35.02
C GLY A 182 -17.69 -0.06 35.90
N GLY A 183 -18.98 -0.28 35.65
CA GLY A 183 -20.07 0.36 36.39
C GLY A 183 -21.04 -0.65 37.00
N HIS A 184 -20.63 -1.34 38.05
CA HIS A 184 -21.50 -1.99 39.03
C HIS A 184 -20.93 -1.76 40.42
#